data_AF-A0A024SK36-F1
#
_entry.id   AF-A0A024SK36-F1
#
_cell.length_a   1.000
_cell.length_b   1.000
_cell.length_c   1.000
_cell.angle_alpha   90.00
_cell.angle_beta   90.00
_cell.angle_gamma   90.00
#
_symmetry.space_group_name_H-M   'P 1'
#
loop_
_entity.id
_entity.type
_entity.pdbx_description
1 polymer ?
#
loop_
_entity_poly.entity_id
_entity_poly.type
_entity_poly.pdbx_seq_one_letter_code
_entity_poly.pdbx_strand_id
1 'polypeptide(L)'
;MSSSQTTPKIPLHHQPDDTGYRLIELPPELESLLGSENAPVLTLESSETSALLKTPDRTYALRQKNTSNSVMLLSPTTSASAAQDQGMSIISTIHETVELELVPQAVTTGGPLKNTGSRGKWHEKFGKGR
;
A
#
# COMPACT_ATOMS: atom_id res chain seq x y z
N MET A 1 -30.29 -25.33 -40.87
CA MET A 1 -28.93 -25.56 -40.37
C MET A 1 -28.67 -24.52 -39.28
N SER A 2 -28.57 -24.93 -38.02
CA SER A 2 -28.40 -24.00 -36.89
C SER A 2 -26.93 -24.00 -36.47
N SER A 3 -26.26 -22.86 -36.63
CA SER A 3 -24.86 -22.65 -36.28
C SER A 3 -24.74 -22.34 -34.79
N SER A 4 -24.29 -23.32 -34.00
CA SER A 4 -23.95 -23.12 -32.60
C SER A 4 -22.59 -22.42 -32.50
N GLN A 5 -22.58 -21.10 -32.28
CA GLN A 5 -21.37 -20.41 -31.81
C GLN A 5 -21.18 -20.73 -30.33
N THR A 6 -20.23 -21.62 -30.02
CA THR A 6 -19.76 -21.82 -28.64
C THR A 6 -18.80 -20.68 -28.30
N THR A 7 -19.27 -19.71 -27.53
CA THR A 7 -18.37 -18.70 -26.95
C THR A 7 -17.47 -19.36 -25.90
N PRO A 8 -16.14 -19.21 -25.99
CA PRO A 8 -15.24 -19.73 -24.97
C PRO A 8 -15.52 -18.99 -23.65
N LYS A 9 -15.83 -19.75 -22.60
CA LYS A 9 -16.07 -19.23 -21.25
C LYS A 9 -14.86 -19.56 -20.38
N ILE A 10 -14.42 -18.59 -19.58
CA ILE A 10 -13.39 -18.81 -18.56
C ILE A 10 -14.13 -19.09 -17.23
N PRO A 11 -13.98 -20.28 -16.63
CA PRO A 11 -14.58 -20.56 -15.34
C PRO A 11 -13.94 -19.69 -14.25
N LEU A 12 -14.77 -19.17 -13.35
CA LEU A 12 -14.37 -18.34 -12.21
C LEU A 12 -14.81 -19.01 -10.92
N HIS A 13 -13.84 -19.35 -10.07
CA HIS A 13 -14.07 -20.00 -8.79
C HIS A 13 -13.80 -19.01 -7.65
N HIS A 14 -14.60 -19.04 -6.59
CA HIS A 14 -14.32 -18.26 -5.38
C HIS A 14 -13.62 -19.16 -4.37
N GLN A 15 -12.31 -19.01 -4.23
CA GLN A 15 -11.47 -19.83 -3.36
C GLN A 15 -10.43 -18.93 -2.67
N PRO A 16 -10.83 -18.14 -1.66
CA PRO A 16 -9.92 -17.32 -0.89
C PRO A 16 -8.88 -18.19 -0.18
N ASP A 17 -7.64 -17.71 -0.09
CA ASP A 17 -6.61 -18.35 0.72
C ASP A 17 -6.29 -17.55 1.99
N ASP A 18 -5.57 -18.18 2.91
CA ASP A 18 -5.21 -17.61 4.21
C ASP A 18 -3.90 -16.78 4.17
N THR A 19 -3.41 -16.41 2.98
CA THR A 19 -2.13 -15.66 2.83
C THR A 19 -2.23 -14.24 3.37
N GLY A 20 -3.44 -13.67 3.43
CA GLY A 20 -3.66 -12.32 3.97
C GLY A 20 -3.18 -11.20 3.03
N TYR A 21 -3.45 -11.32 1.72
CA TYR A 21 -3.03 -10.33 0.73
C TYR A 21 -3.49 -8.90 1.04
N ARG A 22 -2.58 -7.94 0.82
CA ARG A 22 -2.81 -6.50 0.98
C ARG A 22 -2.27 -5.76 -0.23
N LEU A 23 -2.94 -4.68 -0.64
CA LEU A 23 -2.49 -3.82 -1.73
C LEU A 23 -1.80 -2.59 -1.17
N ILE A 24 -0.61 -2.28 -1.69
CA ILE A 24 0.14 -1.07 -1.35
C ILE A 24 0.24 -0.23 -2.63
N GLU A 25 -0.11 1.05 -2.53
CA GLU A 25 0.04 2.02 -3.60
C GLU A 25 1.49 2.51 -3.65
N LEU A 26 2.17 2.26 -4.77
CA LEU A 26 3.58 2.57 -4.95
C LEU A 26 3.76 3.95 -5.60
N PRO A 27 4.48 4.88 -4.94
CA PRO A 27 4.99 6.08 -5.58
C PRO A 27 5.91 5.74 -6.78
N PRO A 28 5.96 6.56 -7.83
CA PRO A 28 6.76 6.29 -9.04
C PRO A 28 8.25 6.05 -8.77
N GLU A 29 8.81 6.72 -7.77
CA GLU A 29 10.20 6.52 -7.36
C GLU A 29 10.44 5.12 -6.76
N LEU A 30 9.46 4.58 -6.03
CA LEU A 30 9.56 3.25 -5.41
C LEU A 30 9.33 2.16 -6.44
N GLU A 31 8.41 2.36 -7.37
CA GLU A 31 8.24 1.49 -8.52
C GLU A 31 9.54 1.39 -9.32
N SER A 32 10.16 2.52 -9.63
CA SER A 32 11.45 2.58 -10.36
C SER A 32 12.57 1.89 -9.58
N LEU A 33 12.61 2.07 -8.25
CA LEU A 33 13.61 1.46 -7.37
C LEU A 33 13.47 -0.07 -7.35
N LEU A 34 12.24 -0.58 -7.21
CA LEU A 34 11.93 -2.01 -7.18
C LEU A 34 12.10 -2.68 -8.55
N GLY A 35 11.91 -1.95 -9.64
CA GLY A 35 12.13 -2.43 -11.01
C GLY A 35 13.59 -2.37 -11.49
N SER A 36 14.51 -1.82 -10.68
CA SER A 36 15.92 -1.70 -11.06
C SER A 36 16.67 -3.04 -10.96
N GLU A 37 17.75 -3.20 -11.74
CA GLU A 37 18.57 -4.42 -11.71
C GLU A 37 19.18 -4.71 -10.32
N ASN A 38 19.41 -3.65 -9.54
CA ASN A 38 19.91 -3.71 -8.17
C ASN A 38 18.83 -3.28 -7.17
N ALA A 39 17.65 -3.90 -7.24
CA ALA A 39 16.55 -3.61 -6.34
C ALA A 39 16.98 -3.82 -4.87
N PRO A 40 16.90 -2.78 -4.01
CA PRO A 40 17.29 -2.90 -2.62
C PRO A 40 16.24 -3.68 -1.81
N VAL A 41 16.67 -4.23 -0.68
CA VAL A 41 15.75 -4.80 0.31
C VAL A 41 15.03 -3.66 1.03
N LEU A 42 13.70 -3.64 0.94
CA LEU A 42 12.86 -2.71 1.70
C LEU A 42 12.50 -3.33 3.06
N THR A 43 12.45 -2.52 4.11
CA THR A 43 12.13 -3.00 5.46
C THR A 43 10.86 -2.34 5.99
N LEU A 44 10.04 -3.14 6.66
CA LEU A 44 8.86 -2.68 7.40
C LEU A 44 9.20 -2.64 8.88
N GLU A 45 9.01 -1.49 9.50
CA GLU A 45 9.24 -1.28 10.93
C GLU A 45 7.98 -0.74 11.60
N SER A 46 7.70 -1.19 12.83
CA SER A 46 6.65 -0.60 13.65
C SER A 46 7.17 0.66 14.36
N SER A 47 6.41 1.74 14.32
CA SER A 47 6.59 2.91 15.20
C SER A 47 5.45 3.00 16.21
N GLU A 48 5.51 3.98 17.12
CA GLU A 48 4.48 4.18 18.15
C GLU A 48 3.09 4.44 17.57
N THR A 49 3.00 4.98 16.34
CA THR A 49 1.72 5.44 15.76
C THR A 49 1.37 4.82 14.41
N SER A 50 2.32 4.20 13.72
CA SER A 50 2.10 3.58 12.41
C SER A 50 3.22 2.60 12.04
N ALA A 51 2.98 1.77 11.02
CA ALA A 51 4.06 1.06 10.35
C ALA A 51 4.78 1.99 9.37
N LEU A 52 6.09 1.80 9.22
CA LEU A 52 6.97 2.55 8.35
C LEU A 52 7.62 1.62 7.32
N LEU A 53 7.63 2.02 6.05
CA LEU A 53 8.42 1.42 5.00
C LEU A 53 9.70 2.24 4.82
N LYS A 54 10.86 1.62 5.03
CA LYS A 54 12.15 2.25 4.80
C LYS A 54 12.76 1.79 3.49
N THR A 55 13.25 2.78 2.75
CA THR A 55 14.10 2.60 1.58
C THR A 55 15.50 3.14 1.91
N PRO A 56 16.52 2.91 1.06
CA PRO A 56 17.85 3.44 1.31
C PRO A 56 17.91 4.97 1.49
N ASP A 57 16.98 5.69 0.84
CA ASP A 57 16.96 7.15 0.77
C ASP A 57 15.80 7.79 1.53
N ARG A 58 14.69 7.07 1.78
CA ARG A 58 13.43 7.64 2.26
C ARG A 58 12.74 6.74 3.29
N THR A 59 11.77 7.33 3.96
CA THR A 59 10.89 6.61 4.89
C THR A 59 9.46 7.03 4.62
N TYR A 60 8.58 6.04 4.50
CA TYR A 60 7.17 6.25 4.22
C TYR A 60 6.32 5.70 5.37
N ALA A 61 5.34 6.45 5.84
CA ALA A 61 4.34 5.97 6.76
C ALA A 61 3.22 5.26 5.98
N LEU A 62 2.83 4.08 6.46
CA LEU A 62 1.73 3.32 5.88
C LEU A 62 0.40 3.88 6.38
N ARG A 63 -0.50 4.22 5.45
CA ARG A 63 -1.86 4.71 5.73
C ARG A 63 -2.88 3.78 5.12
N GLN A 64 -3.69 3.14 5.95
CA GLN A 64 -4.78 2.31 5.47
C GLN A 64 -5.96 3.20 5.02
N LYS A 65 -6.49 2.94 3.83
CA LYS A 65 -7.60 3.66 3.24
C LYS A 65 -8.65 2.67 2.77
N ASN A 66 -9.86 2.80 3.30
CA ASN A 66 -10.98 1.97 2.89
C ASN A 66 -11.51 2.43 1.52
N THR A 67 -11.96 1.48 0.73
CA THR A 67 -12.58 1.72 -0.58
C THR A 67 -14.04 1.30 -0.55
N SER A 68 -14.93 2.08 -1.17
CA SER A 68 -16.35 1.71 -1.28
C SER A 68 -16.61 0.57 -2.27
N ASN A 69 -15.59 0.20 -3.05
CA ASN A 69 -15.60 -0.91 -3.99
C ASN A 69 -14.74 -2.05 -3.45
N SER A 70 -15.08 -3.28 -3.84
CA SER A 70 -14.28 -4.47 -3.58
C SER A 70 -13.36 -4.75 -4.77
N VAL A 71 -12.09 -5.06 -4.49
CA VAL A 71 -11.11 -5.51 -5.49
C VAL A 71 -10.89 -7.00 -5.29
N MET A 72 -11.17 -7.79 -6.32
CA MET A 72 -10.95 -9.24 -6.30
C MET A 72 -9.58 -9.56 -6.88
N LEU A 73 -8.71 -10.19 -6.10
CA LEU A 73 -7.44 -10.73 -6.59
C LEU A 73 -7.70 -12.09 -7.22
N LEU A 74 -7.24 -12.27 -8.46
CA LEU A 74 -7.41 -13.50 -9.22
C LEU A 74 -6.07 -14.20 -9.41
N SER A 75 -6.07 -15.52 -9.26
CA SER A 75 -4.95 -16.39 -9.62
C SER A 75 -5.39 -17.43 -10.65
N PRO A 76 -4.59 -17.72 -11.69
CA PRO A 76 -4.90 -18.77 -12.64
C PRO A 76 -4.97 -20.16 -11.97
N THR A 77 -5.98 -20.95 -12.30
CA THR A 77 -6.06 -22.36 -11.87
C THR A 77 -5.21 -23.22 -12.82
N THR A 78 -4.01 -23.60 -12.38
CA THR A 78 -3.17 -24.54 -13.14
C THR A 78 -3.57 -25.96 -12.78
N SER A 79 -4.58 -26.52 -13.45
CA SER A 79 -4.84 -27.97 -13.40
C SER A 79 -3.90 -28.67 -14.40
N ALA A 80 -3.07 -29.59 -13.92
CA ALA A 80 -2.04 -30.28 -14.70
C ALA A 80 -2.60 -31.23 -15.78
N SER A 81 -3.92 -31.47 -15.78
CA SER A 81 -4.60 -32.41 -16.68
C SER A 81 -5.67 -31.70 -17.49
N ALA A 82 -5.36 -31.49 -18.78
CA ALA A 82 -6.21 -31.00 -19.86
C ALA A 82 -6.55 -29.49 -19.87
N ALA A 83 -6.41 -28.88 -21.05
CA ALA A 83 -6.71 -27.49 -21.37
C ALA A 83 -8.18 -27.06 -21.14
N GLN A 84 -9.03 -27.93 -20.59
CA GLN A 84 -10.45 -27.69 -20.35
C GLN A 84 -10.73 -27.16 -18.92
N ASP A 85 -9.75 -27.18 -18.01
CA ASP A 85 -9.87 -26.68 -16.63
C ASP A 85 -9.03 -25.41 -16.35
N GLN A 86 -8.58 -24.72 -17.41
CA GLN A 86 -7.95 -23.41 -17.26
C GLN A 86 -9.01 -22.37 -16.89
N GLY A 87 -8.96 -21.90 -15.65
CA GLY A 87 -9.88 -20.95 -15.05
C GLY A 87 -9.16 -19.93 -14.19
N MET A 88 -9.95 -19.11 -13.50
CA MET A 88 -9.45 -18.14 -12.53
C MET A 88 -10.06 -18.46 -11.16
N SER A 89 -9.27 -18.32 -10.11
CA SER A 89 -9.75 -18.35 -8.73
C SER A 89 -9.65 -16.97 -8.10
N ILE A 90 -10.72 -16.50 -7.48
CA ILE A 90 -10.71 -15.34 -6.58
C ILE A 90 -10.01 -15.80 -5.30
N ILE A 91 -8.77 -15.37 -5.11
CA ILE A 91 -7.90 -15.72 -3.98
C ILE A 91 -8.01 -14.72 -2.82
N SER A 92 -8.52 -13.52 -3.07
CA SER A 92 -8.80 -12.54 -2.03
C SER A 92 -9.81 -11.50 -2.51
N THR A 93 -10.58 -10.94 -1.59
CA THR A 93 -11.45 -9.78 -1.84
C THR A 93 -11.06 -8.66 -0.88
N ILE A 94 -10.52 -7.58 -1.43
CA ILE A 94 -9.90 -6.48 -0.72
C ILE A 94 -10.84 -5.27 -0.71
N HIS A 95 -10.98 -4.65 0.47
CA HIS A 95 -11.84 -3.48 0.70
C HIS A 95 -11.05 -2.25 1.19
N GLU A 96 -9.72 -2.38 1.20
CA GLU A 96 -8.80 -1.39 1.74
C GLU A 96 -7.47 -1.44 0.98
N THR A 97 -6.88 -0.28 0.74
CA THR A 97 -5.52 -0.15 0.21
C THR A 97 -4.62 0.49 1.26
N VAL A 98 -3.32 0.33 1.09
CA VAL A 98 -2.29 0.99 1.90
C VAL A 98 -1.62 2.04 1.05
N GLU A 99 -1.79 3.31 1.42
CA GLU A 99 -1.07 4.43 0.83
C GLU A 99 0.26 4.66 1.56
N LEU A 100 1.24 5.19 0.83
CA LEU A 100 2.57 5.51 1.35
C LEU A 100 2.73 7.03 1.44
N GLU A 101 2.85 7.55 2.65
CA GLU A 101 3.03 8.97 2.93
C GLU A 101 4.50 9.24 3.27
N LEU A 102 5.19 10.10 2.51
CA LEU A 102 6.59 10.41 2.77
C LEU A 102 6.75 11.09 4.13
N VAL A 103 7.57 10.51 5.00
CA VAL A 103 7.92 11.12 6.29
C VAL A 103 9.03 12.15 6.05
N PRO A 104 8.82 13.42 6.41
CA PRO A 104 9.89 14.41 6.33
C PRO A 104 11.05 13.98 7.23
N GLN A 105 12.20 13.70 6.63
CA GLN A 105 13.41 13.45 7.40
C GLN A 105 13.80 14.78 8.06
N ALA A 106 13.72 14.85 9.38
CA ALA A 106 14.28 15.98 10.10
C ALA A 106 15.77 16.03 9.78
N VAL A 107 16.18 17.01 8.98
CA VAL A 107 17.60 17.27 8.76
C VAL A 107 18.18 17.59 10.13
N THR A 108 18.92 16.65 10.71
CA THR A 108 19.84 16.94 11.81
C THR A 108 21.01 17.70 11.21
N THR A 109 20.76 18.94 10.78
CA THR A 109 21.79 19.96 10.73
C THR A 109 22.22 20.19 12.18
N GLY A 110 23.24 19.45 12.61
CA GLY A 110 23.90 19.59 13.90
C GLY A 110 24.66 20.91 14.03
N GLY A 111 23.99 22.03 13.77
CA GLY A 111 24.41 23.35 14.18
C GLY A 111 23.71 23.70 15.51
N PRO A 112 24.41 24.32 16.48
CA PRO A 112 23.81 24.66 17.76
C PRO A 112 22.62 25.60 17.51
N LEU A 113 21.43 25.14 17.88
CA LEU A 113 20.20 25.94 17.92
C LEU A 113 20.45 27.18 18.79
N LYS A 114 20.68 28.33 18.16
CA LYS A 114 20.55 29.61 18.85
C LYS A 114 19.09 29.72 19.31
N ASN A 115 18.90 29.69 20.62
CA ASN A 115 17.64 30.04 21.27
C ASN A 115 17.25 31.47 20.87
N THR A 116 16.53 31.64 19.75
CA THR A 116 15.81 32.88 19.47
C THR A 116 14.54 32.85 20.30
N GLY A 117 14.65 33.38 21.53
CA GLY A 117 13.57 33.42 22.49
C GLY A 117 12.29 34.00 21.90
N SER A 118 11.25 33.18 21.83
CA SER A 118 9.88 33.64 21.64
C SER A 118 8.94 32.78 22.52
N ARG A 119 9.15 32.89 23.85
CA ARG A 119 8.23 32.35 24.88
C ARG A 119 7.09 33.32 25.18
N GLY A 120 6.41 33.84 24.16
CA GLY A 120 5.32 34.78 24.43
C GLY A 120 4.47 35.06 23.22
N LYS A 121 3.31 34.40 23.14
CA LYS A 121 2.08 34.90 22.48
C LYS A 121 0.91 33.91 22.46
N TRP A 122 1.06 32.70 23.00
CA TRP A 122 -0.06 31.75 23.06
C TRP A 122 -1.05 32.06 24.20
N HIS A 123 -0.58 32.60 25.32
CA HIS A 123 -1.39 32.85 26.52
C HIS A 123 -2.25 34.14 26.46
N GLU A 124 -2.27 34.86 25.34
CA GLU A 124 -3.02 36.12 25.21
C GLU A 124 -4.37 35.95 24.50
N LYS A 125 -4.63 34.80 23.86
CA LYS A 125 -5.83 34.59 23.04
C LYS A 125 -7.05 34.01 23.76
N PHE A 126 -6.94 33.59 25.02
CA PHE A 126 -8.05 32.92 25.73
C PHE A 126 -8.35 33.48 27.13
N GLY A 127 -7.80 34.65 27.48
CA GLY A 127 -7.84 35.19 28.85
C GLY A 127 -8.61 36.51 29.01
N LYS A 128 -9.70 36.77 28.28
CA LYS A 128 -10.52 37.95 28.58
C LYS A 128 -11.98 37.78 28.15
N GLY A 129 -12.82 37.50 29.15
CA GLY A 129 -14.26 37.38 29.03
C GLY A 129 -14.89 36.80 30.29
N ARG A 130 -14.68 37.47 31.43
CA ARG A 130 -15.61 37.43 32.58
C ARG A 130 -16.15 38.85 32.75
#